data_AF-A0A6G4X603-F1
#
_entry.id   AF-A0A6G4X603-F1
#
_cell.length_a   1.000
_cell.length_b   1.000
_cell.length_c   1.000
_cell.angle_alpha   90.00
_cell.angle_beta   90.00
_cell.angle_gamma   90.00
#
_symmetry.space_group_name_H-M   'P 1'
#
loop_
_entity.id
_entity.type
_entity.pdbx_description
1 polymer ?
#
loop_
_entity_poly.entity_id
_entity_poly.type
_entity_poly.pdbx_seq_one_letter_code
_entity_poly.pdbx_strand_id
1 'polypeptide(L)'
;GGGGGGGEDKPLFQVEFVHMGPGDKPRWARETGQYRYAMGERAVASENGAFLSFRCATGLLRGDPPRLAGNVHVPHTERHTRLEDAARARAAMALLHSVVRAMAQEMGCAKESRVPARLPKPVTTSGGR
;
A
#
# COMPACT_ATOMS: atom_id res chain seq x y z
N GLY A 1 -35.29 -26.53 12.45
CA GLY A 1 -33.82 -26.47 12.62
C GLY A 1 -33.22 -26.25 11.26
N GLY A 2 -32.21 -25.41 11.05
CA GLY A 2 -31.22 -24.82 11.94
C GLY A 2 -29.99 -24.61 11.07
N GLY A 3 -29.27 -23.50 11.26
CA GLY A 3 -28.02 -23.25 10.54
C GLY A 3 -27.72 -21.77 10.46
N GLY A 4 -27.12 -21.23 11.53
CA GLY A 4 -26.75 -19.83 11.64
C GLY A 4 -25.76 -19.39 10.55
N GLY A 5 -26.10 -18.31 9.84
CA GLY A 5 -25.16 -17.56 9.03
C GLY A 5 -24.26 -16.75 9.95
N GLY A 6 -23.05 -17.25 10.17
CA GLY A 6 -22.02 -16.57 10.93
C GLY A 6 -21.78 -15.17 10.37
N GLY A 7 -21.70 -14.18 11.26
CA GLY A 7 -21.20 -12.86 10.90
C GLY A 7 -19.79 -13.03 10.35
N GLU A 8 -19.62 -12.76 9.05
CA GLU A 8 -18.29 -12.73 8.43
C GLU A 8 -17.44 -11.70 9.18
N ASP A 9 -16.41 -12.16 9.87
CA ASP A 9 -15.34 -11.34 10.43
C ASP A 9 -14.60 -10.66 9.27
N LYS A 10 -15.13 -9.53 8.80
CA LYS A 10 -14.51 -8.72 7.76
C LYS A 10 -13.16 -8.21 8.27
N PRO A 11 -12.08 -8.37 7.49
CA PRO A 11 -10.75 -7.99 7.94
C PRO A 11 -10.68 -6.47 8.17
N LEU A 12 -9.93 -6.06 9.20
CA LEU A 12 -9.70 -4.64 9.52
C LEU A 12 -8.93 -3.90 8.41
N PHE A 13 -8.11 -4.63 7.66
CA PHE A 13 -7.42 -4.16 6.47
C PHE A 13 -7.05 -5.36 5.58
N GLN A 14 -6.88 -5.12 4.29
CA GLN A 14 -6.39 -6.12 3.34
C GLN A 14 -5.12 -5.61 2.68
N VAL A 15 -4.07 -6.44 2.67
CA VAL A 15 -2.82 -6.15 1.96
C VAL A 15 -2.77 -7.04 0.72
N GLU A 16 -2.60 -6.43 -0.45
CA GLU A 16 -2.48 -7.14 -1.73
C GLU A 16 -1.16 -6.77 -2.39
N PHE A 17 -0.44 -7.78 -2.91
CA PHE A 17 0.76 -7.59 -3.72
C PHE A 17 0.56 -8.18 -5.10
N VAL A 18 0.91 -7.40 -6.12
CA VAL A 18 0.86 -7.85 -7.51
C VAL A 18 2.15 -7.51 -8.22
N HIS A 19 2.49 -8.37 -9.17
CA HIS A 19 3.42 -8.02 -10.22
C HIS A 19 2.75 -7.02 -11.18
N MET A 20 3.49 -5.99 -11.60
CA MET A 20 2.94 -4.94 -12.47
C MET A 20 3.54 -5.05 -13.87
N GLY A 21 2.83 -5.74 -14.75
CA GLY A 21 3.07 -5.80 -16.19
C GLY A 21 2.97 -4.41 -16.88
N PRO A 22 3.48 -4.26 -18.11
CA PRO A 22 3.28 -3.04 -18.88
C PRO A 22 1.79 -2.87 -19.21
N GLY A 23 1.15 -1.84 -18.66
CA GLY A 23 -0.28 -1.59 -18.86
C GLY A 23 -1.20 -2.17 -17.78
N ASP A 24 -0.66 -2.95 -16.84
CA ASP A 24 -1.43 -3.47 -15.72
C ASP A 24 -1.98 -2.34 -14.85
N LYS A 25 -3.27 -2.42 -14.58
CA LYS A 25 -4.00 -1.53 -13.68
C LYS A 25 -4.73 -2.40 -12.68
N PRO A 26 -4.11 -2.72 -11.53
CA PRO A 26 -4.83 -3.38 -10.46
C PRO A 26 -6.05 -2.53 -10.09
N ARG A 27 -7.09 -3.17 -9.57
CA ARG A 27 -8.41 -2.55 -9.38
C ARG A 27 -8.34 -1.24 -8.57
N TRP A 28 -7.40 -1.16 -7.62
CA TRP A 28 -7.13 0.01 -6.77
C TRP A 28 -6.21 1.06 -7.41
N ALA A 29 -5.64 0.85 -8.60
CA ALA A 29 -4.75 1.82 -9.26
C ALA A 29 -5.44 3.15 -9.66
N ARG A 30 -6.79 3.16 -9.67
CA ARG A 30 -7.59 4.37 -9.88
C ARG A 30 -7.71 5.23 -8.62
N GLU A 31 -7.32 4.72 -7.45
CA GLU A 31 -7.37 5.49 -6.21
C GLU A 31 -6.25 6.52 -6.21
N THR A 32 -6.63 7.78 -6.37
CA THR A 32 -5.73 8.91 -6.21
C THR A 32 -5.54 9.17 -4.72
N GLY A 33 -4.31 9.03 -4.23
CA GLY A 33 -3.98 9.33 -2.83
C GLY A 33 -3.73 10.83 -2.60
N GLN A 34 -4.25 11.36 -1.50
CA GLN A 34 -4.10 12.74 -1.07
C GLN A 34 -2.68 13.05 -0.54
N TYR A 35 -2.02 12.06 0.08
CA TYR A 35 -0.71 12.19 0.69
C TYR A 35 0.34 11.44 -0.14
N ARG A 36 1.36 12.15 -0.61
CA ARG A 36 2.46 11.55 -1.41
C ARG A 36 3.70 11.36 -0.56
N TYR A 37 4.41 10.26 -0.76
CA TYR A 37 5.65 9.93 -0.03
C TYR A 37 6.82 9.79 -1.00
N ALA A 38 7.98 10.33 -0.63
CA ALA A 38 9.20 10.25 -1.44
C ALA A 38 9.93 8.91 -1.21
N MET A 39 9.36 7.83 -1.73
CA MET A 39 9.94 6.48 -1.68
C MET A 39 9.38 5.59 -2.80
N GLY A 40 10.13 4.55 -3.16
CA GLY A 40 9.77 3.69 -4.28
C GLY A 40 9.75 4.45 -5.62
N GLU A 41 9.00 3.92 -6.58
CA GLU A 41 8.66 4.62 -7.82
C GLU A 41 7.41 5.49 -7.65
N ARG A 42 6.46 5.04 -6.80
CA ARG A 42 5.27 5.80 -6.45
C ARG A 42 4.75 5.32 -5.10
N ALA A 43 4.50 6.25 -4.18
CA ALA A 43 3.90 5.97 -2.89
C ALA A 43 2.85 7.05 -2.56
N VAL A 44 1.60 6.64 -2.41
CA VAL A 44 0.49 7.55 -2.09
C VAL A 44 -0.44 6.93 -1.04
N ALA A 45 -1.09 7.76 -0.23
CA ALA A 45 -2.07 7.32 0.75
C ALA A 45 -3.28 8.25 0.79
N SER A 46 -4.40 7.72 1.24
CA SER A 46 -5.63 8.41 1.61
C SER A 46 -6.17 7.79 2.89
N GLU A 47 -7.23 8.35 3.42
CA GLU A 47 -7.97 7.79 4.54
C GLU A 47 -8.47 6.35 4.28
N ASN A 48 -8.65 5.97 3.01
CA ASN A 48 -9.16 4.66 2.59
C ASN A 48 -8.06 3.62 2.32
N GLY A 49 -6.78 4.02 2.32
CA GLY A 49 -5.71 3.08 2.00
C GLY A 49 -4.38 3.69 1.64
N ALA A 50 -3.47 2.83 1.19
CA ALA A 50 -2.15 3.20 0.74
C ALA A 50 -1.72 2.33 -0.43
N PHE A 51 -0.97 2.93 -1.35
CA PHE A 51 -0.37 2.28 -2.50
C PHE A 51 1.13 2.57 -2.54
N LEU A 52 1.93 1.55 -2.85
CA LEU A 52 3.36 1.66 -3.02
C LEU A 52 3.83 0.74 -4.15
N SER A 53 4.40 1.31 -5.20
CA SER A 53 5.13 0.56 -6.23
C SER A 53 6.63 0.81 -6.16
N PHE A 54 7.42 -0.23 -6.37
CA PHE A 54 8.86 -0.21 -6.27
C PHE A 54 9.50 -1.18 -7.25
N ARG A 55 10.78 -0.95 -7.55
CA ARG A 55 11.54 -1.88 -8.39
C ARG A 55 12.10 -3.03 -7.56
N CYS A 56 12.02 -4.22 -8.13
CA CYS A 56 12.64 -5.42 -7.58
C CYS A 56 12.88 -6.38 -8.75
N ALA A 57 14.12 -6.48 -9.23
CA ALA A 57 14.46 -7.38 -10.34
C ALA A 57 14.73 -8.81 -9.87
N THR A 58 15.10 -8.97 -8.60
CA THR A 58 15.43 -10.26 -8.00
C THR A 58 14.19 -11.16 -7.90
N GLY A 59 14.32 -12.42 -8.33
CA GLY A 59 13.24 -13.42 -8.25
C GLY A 59 12.19 -13.36 -9.36
N LEU A 60 12.35 -12.49 -10.35
CA LEU A 60 11.46 -12.41 -11.52
C LEU A 60 11.94 -13.27 -12.68
N LEU A 61 11.00 -13.81 -13.46
CA LEU A 61 11.32 -14.56 -14.66
C LEU A 61 11.89 -13.61 -15.73
N ARG A 62 12.72 -14.16 -16.61
CA ARG A 62 13.39 -13.38 -17.66
C ARG A 62 12.34 -12.80 -18.62
N GLY A 63 12.19 -11.48 -18.62
CA GLY A 63 11.23 -10.76 -19.48
C GLY A 63 10.14 -10.02 -18.70
N ASP A 64 9.98 -10.31 -17.42
CA ASP A 64 9.02 -9.63 -16.55
C ASP A 64 9.50 -8.21 -16.18
N PRO A 65 8.62 -7.20 -16.16
CA PRO A 65 8.99 -5.87 -15.66
C PRO A 65 9.45 -5.96 -14.21
N PRO A 66 10.58 -5.32 -13.83
CA PRO A 66 11.10 -5.43 -12.48
C PRO A 66 10.34 -4.56 -11.48
N ARG A 67 9.01 -4.66 -11.44
CA ARG A 67 8.11 -3.81 -10.67
C ARG A 67 7.12 -4.65 -9.87
N LEU A 68 7.12 -4.39 -8.57
CA LEU A 68 6.12 -4.90 -7.65
C LEU A 68 5.28 -3.72 -7.14
N ALA A 69 4.04 -4.02 -6.81
CA ALA A 69 3.17 -3.06 -6.15
C ALA A 69 2.43 -3.72 -5.00
N GLY A 70 2.31 -2.97 -3.91
CA GLY A 70 1.46 -3.32 -2.78
C GLY A 70 0.37 -2.28 -2.58
N ASN A 71 -0.77 -2.75 -2.06
CA ASN A 71 -1.88 -1.90 -1.66
C ASN A 71 -2.41 -2.34 -0.29
N VAL A 72 -2.76 -1.36 0.54
CA VAL A 72 -3.53 -1.56 1.77
C VAL A 72 -4.89 -0.92 1.57
N HIS A 73 -5.95 -1.71 1.70
CA HIS A 73 -7.31 -1.19 1.78
C HIS A 73 -7.76 -1.13 3.23
N VAL A 74 -8.28 0.02 3.65
CA VAL A 74 -8.85 0.24 4.99
C VAL A 74 -10.36 0.47 4.83
N PRO A 75 -11.20 -0.56 5.07
CA PRO A 75 -12.64 -0.42 4.96
C PRO A 75 -13.15 0.66 5.93
N HIS A 76 -14.10 1.48 5.49
CA HIS A 76 -14.71 2.47 6.35
C HIS A 76 -15.63 1.77 7.37
N THR A 77 -15.32 1.86 8.66
CA THR A 77 -16.15 1.32 9.74
C THR A 77 -16.42 2.42 10.76
N GLU A 78 -17.49 2.31 11.54
CA GLU A 78 -17.80 3.26 12.63
C GLU A 78 -16.69 3.34 13.68
N ARG A 79 -15.82 2.33 13.79
CA ARG A 79 -14.66 2.35 14.69
C ARG A 79 -13.49 3.17 14.14
N HIS A 80 -13.45 3.41 12.82
CA HIS A 80 -12.39 4.18 12.15
C HIS A 80 -12.63 5.69 12.17
N THR A 81 -13.83 6.16 12.54
CA THR A 81 -14.19 7.59 12.63
C THR A 81 -13.48 8.33 13.76
N ARG A 82 -12.83 7.61 14.69
CA ARG A 82 -12.08 8.22 15.81
C ARG A 82 -10.73 8.80 15.40
N LEU A 83 -10.25 8.51 14.19
CA LEU A 83 -8.97 9.00 13.68
C LEU A 83 -9.21 9.99 12.56
N GLU A 84 -8.50 11.12 12.59
CA GLU A 84 -8.47 12.07 11.49
C GLU A 84 -7.95 11.40 10.20
N ASP A 85 -8.41 11.87 9.05
CA ASP A 85 -8.06 11.32 7.73
C ASP A 85 -6.54 11.26 7.51
N ALA A 86 -5.81 12.30 7.94
CA ALA A 86 -4.35 12.35 7.86
C ALA A 86 -3.70 11.22 8.69
N ALA A 87 -4.24 10.94 9.88
CA ALA A 87 -3.75 9.88 10.75
C ALA A 87 -4.03 8.49 10.15
N ARG A 88 -5.22 8.29 9.56
CA ARG A 88 -5.57 7.05 8.86
C ARG A 88 -4.67 6.81 7.65
N ALA A 89 -4.47 7.82 6.81
CA ALA A 89 -3.58 7.74 5.65
C ALA A 89 -2.14 7.41 6.06
N ARG A 90 -1.64 8.05 7.13
CA ARG A 90 -0.32 7.76 7.67
C ARG A 90 -0.21 6.33 8.21
N ALA A 91 -1.23 5.84 8.91
CA ALA A 91 -1.25 4.48 9.43
C ALA A 91 -1.24 3.44 8.30
N ALA A 92 -2.08 3.63 7.28
CA ALA A 92 -2.10 2.77 6.10
C ALA A 92 -0.74 2.72 5.40
N MET A 93 -0.09 3.88 5.21
CA MET A 93 1.24 3.93 4.61
C MET A 93 2.31 3.31 5.50
N ALA A 94 2.24 3.47 6.82
CA ALA A 94 3.19 2.85 7.75
C ALA A 94 3.12 1.32 7.70
N LEU A 95 1.91 0.76 7.64
CA LEU A 95 1.69 -0.68 7.48
C LEU A 95 2.31 -1.17 6.16
N LEU A 96 1.96 -0.52 5.05
CA LEU A 96 2.46 -0.91 3.73
C LEU A 96 3.99 -0.77 3.63
N HIS A 97 4.54 0.32 4.18
CA HIS A 97 5.99 0.56 4.23
C HIS A 97 6.73 -0.56 4.96
N SER A 98 6.22 -0.99 6.12
CA SER A 98 6.84 -2.06 6.91
C SER A 98 6.86 -3.37 6.14
N VAL A 99 5.74 -3.75 5.52
CA VAL A 99 5.63 -5.01 4.77
C VAL A 99 6.51 -4.98 3.52
N VAL A 100 6.43 -3.91 2.72
CA VAL A 100 7.24 -3.75 1.50
C VAL A 100 8.72 -3.79 1.83
N ARG A 101 9.16 -3.11 2.90
CA ARG A 101 10.57 -3.10 3.31
C ARG A 101 11.06 -4.50 3.67
N ALA A 102 10.29 -5.23 4.47
CA ALA A 102 10.63 -6.60 4.84
C ALA A 102 10.71 -7.50 3.59
N MET A 103 9.72 -7.43 2.71
CA MET A 103 9.72 -8.18 1.46
C MET A 103 10.93 -7.85 0.58
N ALA A 104 11.25 -6.57 0.38
CA ALA A 104 12.39 -6.17 -0.42
C ALA A 104 13.73 -6.63 0.17
N GLN A 105 13.83 -6.75 1.51
CA GLN A 105 15.00 -7.33 2.18
C GLN A 105 15.09 -8.83 1.94
N GLU A 106 14.01 -9.58 2.16
CA GLU A 106 13.97 -11.04 1.95
C GLU A 106 14.23 -11.42 0.49
N MET A 107 13.72 -10.64 -0.46
CA MET A 107 13.97 -10.85 -1.89
C MET A 107 15.34 -10.35 -2.36
N GLY A 108 16.14 -9.70 -1.50
CA GLY A 108 17.46 -9.19 -1.87
C GLY A 108 17.45 -7.92 -2.75
N CYS A 109 16.32 -7.27 -2.93
CA CYS A 109 16.16 -6.06 -3.76
C CYS A 109 16.01 -4.76 -2.94
N ALA A 110 16.41 -4.77 -1.66
CA ALA A 110 16.25 -3.62 -0.76
C ALA A 110 16.83 -2.31 -1.32
N LYS A 111 18.02 -2.36 -1.94
CA LYS A 111 18.64 -1.18 -2.56
C LYS A 111 17.87 -0.69 -3.78
N GLU A 112 17.38 -1.60 -4.62
CA GLU A 112 16.62 -1.29 -5.83
C GLU A 112 15.25 -0.69 -5.53
N SER A 113 14.63 -1.16 -4.45
CA SER A 113 13.29 -0.74 -4.04
C SER A 113 13.20 0.75 -3.72
N ARG A 114 14.33 1.38 -3.32
CA ARG A 114 14.37 2.77 -2.82
C ARG A 114 13.36 3.01 -1.69
N VAL A 115 13.09 1.99 -0.88
CA VAL A 115 12.25 2.09 0.32
C VAL A 115 13.16 2.33 1.53
N PRO A 116 13.06 3.51 2.18
CA PRO A 116 13.96 3.87 3.27
C PRO A 116 13.69 3.04 4.53
N ALA A 117 14.66 3.00 5.45
CA ALA A 117 14.52 2.28 6.72
C ALA A 117 13.44 2.87 7.64
N ARG A 118 13.12 4.15 7.48
CA ARG A 118 12.09 4.87 8.24
C ARG A 118 11.09 5.49 7.28
N LEU A 119 9.82 5.48 7.65
CA LEU A 119 8.77 6.12 6.86
C LEU A 119 9.06 7.64 6.75
N PRO A 120 9.19 8.20 5.53
CA PRO A 120 9.39 9.63 5.34
C PRO A 120 8.11 10.40 5.67
N LYS A 121 8.24 11.71 5.91
CA LYS A 121 7.09 12.61 5.94
C LYS A 121 6.50 12.74 4.52
N PRO A 122 5.17 12.97 4.39
CA PRO A 122 4.58 13.22 3.09
C PRO A 122 5.12 14.53 2.48
N VAL A 123 5.35 14.52 1.16
CA VAL A 123 5.94 15.64 0.39
C VAL A 123 4.90 16.65 -0.09
N THR A 124 3.62 16.28 -0.15
CA THR A 124 2.52 17.21 -0.47
C THR A 124 1.27 16.82 0.29
N THR A 125 0.74 17.76 1.07
CA THR A 125 -0.67 17.82 1.46
C THR A 125 -1.37 18.65 0.40
N SER A 126 -2.04 18.05 -0.58
CA SER A 126 -2.99 18.83 -1.40
C SER A 126 -4.23 19.08 -0.54
N GLY A 127 -4.13 20.08 0.34
CA GLY A 127 -5.16 20.48 1.30
C GLY A 127 -4.88 21.89 1.76
N GLY A 128 -5.15 22.84 0.88
CA GLY A 128 -5.02 24.27 1.12
C GLY A 128 -6.09 25.01 0.33
N ARG A 129 -7.35 24.82 0.72
CA ARG A 129 -8.41 25.82 0.58
C ARG A 129 -9.53 25.52 1.56
#